data_AF-A0A927W0M3-F1
#
_entry.id   AF-A0A927W0M3-F1
#
_cell.length_a   1.000
_cell.length_b   1.000
_cell.length_c   1.000
_cell.angle_alpha   90.00
_cell.angle_beta   90.00
_cell.angle_gamma   90.00
#
_symmetry.space_group_name_H-M   'P 1'
#
loop_
_entity.id
_entity.type
_entity.pdbx_description
1 polymer ?
#
loop_
_entity_poly.entity_id
_entity_poly.type
_entity_poly.pdbx_seq_one_letter_code
_entity_poly.pdbx_strand_id
1 'polypeptide(L)'
;MKKYYHLLTCCAVIVIIISIFSGFSNPVEEDIIKDILEQRTSIMQKAFYNQITKDKAESELEKIETYPIITEDIKQLRQWENTQLDIVKKMNITYIESEKSLLEFTTYRVNILWEMSGLSEEYFMEGDYHAVFKKINNQYKLSCFDPI
;
A
#
# COMPACT_ATOMS: atom_id res chain seq x y z
N MET A 1 -3.48 54.60 -10.32
CA MET A 1 -3.92 53.22 -9.97
C MET A 1 -3.14 52.14 -10.74
N LYS A 2 -1.80 52.22 -10.89
CA LYS A 2 -0.99 51.20 -11.61
C LYS A 2 -0.02 50.41 -10.72
N LYS A 3 0.11 50.76 -9.43
CA LYS A 3 1.10 50.16 -8.52
C LYS A 3 0.61 48.91 -7.76
N TYR A 4 -0.70 48.64 -7.72
CA TYR A 4 -1.25 47.49 -6.97
C TYR A 4 -1.47 46.22 -7.81
N TYR A 5 -1.40 46.31 -9.14
CA TYR A 5 -1.58 45.16 -10.02
C TYR A 5 -0.44 44.13 -9.89
N HIS A 6 0.79 44.58 -9.60
CA HIS A 6 1.94 43.70 -9.39
C HIS A 6 1.85 42.90 -8.08
N LEU A 7 1.18 43.43 -7.06
CA LEU A 7 1.00 42.74 -5.79
C LEU A 7 -0.04 41.61 -5.91
N LEU A 8 -1.16 41.88 -6.60
CA LEU A 8 -2.22 40.90 -6.84
C LEU A 8 -1.78 39.77 -7.77
N THR A 9 -0.98 40.07 -8.80
CA THR A 9 -0.42 39.04 -9.69
C THR A 9 0.57 38.14 -8.97
N CYS A 10 1.38 38.67 -8.05
CA CYS A 10 2.31 37.86 -7.27
C CYS A 10 1.58 36.86 -6.33
N CYS A 11 0.52 37.30 -5.66
CA CYS A 11 -0.33 36.41 -4.85
C CYS A 11 -1.00 35.31 -5.69
N ALA A 12 -1.51 35.66 -6.88
CA ALA A 12 -2.13 34.69 -7.78
C ALA A 12 -1.15 33.60 -8.24
N VAL A 13 0.10 33.97 -8.56
CA VAL A 13 1.14 33.01 -8.96
C VAL A 13 1.52 32.09 -7.80
N ILE A 14 1.60 32.61 -6.57
CA ILE A 14 1.89 31.79 -5.37
C ILE A 14 0.78 30.76 -5.12
N VAL A 15 -0.49 31.15 -5.25
CA VAL A 15 -1.63 30.23 -5.11
C VAL A 15 -1.57 29.14 -6.17
N ILE A 16 -1.25 29.49 -7.42
CA ILE A 16 -1.08 28.53 -8.52
C ILE A 16 0.07 27.55 -8.21
N ILE A 17 1.23 28.04 -7.76
CA ILE A 17 2.37 27.18 -7.40
C ILE A 17 1.99 26.23 -6.26
N ILE A 18 1.39 26.72 -5.17
CA ILE A 18 0.98 25.88 -4.05
C ILE A 18 -0.04 24.81 -4.48
N SER A 19 -0.96 25.14 -5.39
CA SER A 19 -1.95 24.20 -5.91
C SER A 19 -1.40 23.13 -6.86
N ILE A 20 -0.24 23.37 -7.49
CA ILE A 20 0.41 22.40 -8.39
C ILE A 20 1.33 21.46 -7.62
N PHE A 21 1.95 21.91 -6.52
CA PHE A 21 2.95 21.13 -5.77
C PHE A 21 2.37 20.29 -4.62
N SER A 22 1.06 20.32 -4.36
CA SER A 22 0.41 19.52 -3.30
C SER A 22 0.33 18.01 -3.59
N GLY A 23 0.81 17.56 -4.75
CA GLY A 23 0.80 16.15 -5.17
C GLY A 23 2.09 15.37 -4.89
N PHE A 24 3.11 15.97 -4.28
CA PHE A 24 4.31 15.22 -3.89
C PHE A 24 4.02 14.45 -2.59
N SER A 25 3.97 13.12 -2.68
CA SER A 25 4.10 12.24 -1.51
C SER A 25 5.44 12.51 -0.83
N ASN A 26 5.43 12.56 0.50
CA ASN A 26 6.66 12.71 1.26
C ASN A 26 7.42 11.36 1.21
N PRO A 27 8.73 11.32 0.93
CA PRO A 27 9.50 10.06 0.90
C PRO A 27 9.29 9.18 2.14
N VAL A 28 9.09 9.80 3.31
CA VAL A 28 8.79 9.10 4.58
C VAL A 28 7.46 8.32 4.52
N GLU A 29 6.45 8.84 3.81
CA GLU A 29 5.16 8.15 3.68
C GLU A 29 5.27 6.96 2.73
N GLU A 30 5.99 7.09 1.62
CA GLU A 30 6.21 5.98 0.70
C GLU A 30 6.91 4.79 1.37
N ASP A 31 7.92 5.06 2.21
CA ASP A 31 8.61 4.02 2.95
C ASP A 31 7.68 3.28 3.94
N ILE A 32 6.76 4.00 4.59
CA ILE A 32 5.73 3.40 5.45
C ILE A 32 4.78 2.51 4.63
N ILE A 33 4.37 2.97 3.44
CA ILE A 33 3.50 2.19 2.56
C ILE A 33 4.19 0.89 2.14
N LYS A 34 5.46 0.97 1.73
CA LYS A 34 6.26 -0.19 1.34
C LYS A 34 6.38 -1.20 2.48
N ASP A 35 6.74 -0.73 3.66
CA ASP A 35 6.88 -1.55 4.87
C ASP A 35 5.57 -2.29 5.21
N ILE A 36 4.41 -1.61 5.16
CA ILE A 36 3.12 -2.27 5.42
C ILE A 36 2.82 -3.37 4.38
N LEU A 37 3.04 -3.12 3.09
CA LEU A 37 2.75 -4.10 2.04
C LEU A 37 3.69 -5.32 2.11
N GLU A 38 4.97 -5.10 2.43
CA GLU A 38 5.95 -6.17 2.66
C GLU A 38 5.60 -6.98 3.91
N GLN A 39 5.23 -6.32 5.01
CA GLN A 39 4.79 -6.97 6.25
C GLN A 39 3.55 -7.83 6.00
N ARG A 40 2.53 -7.29 5.34
CA ARG A 40 1.32 -8.04 4.95
C ARG A 40 1.68 -9.30 4.18
N THR A 41 2.48 -9.16 3.12
CA THR A 41 2.92 -10.29 2.29
C THR A 41 3.65 -11.34 3.12
N SER A 42 4.54 -10.91 4.02
CA SER A 42 5.28 -11.82 4.90
C SER A 42 4.36 -12.57 5.87
N ILE A 43 3.39 -11.88 6.48
CA ILE A 43 2.43 -12.48 7.43
C ILE A 43 1.57 -13.53 6.72
N MET A 44 1.00 -13.18 5.56
CA MET A 44 0.15 -14.07 4.78
C MET A 44 0.90 -15.34 4.34
N GLN A 45 2.12 -15.19 3.80
CA GLN A 45 2.94 -16.34 3.43
C GLN A 45 3.29 -17.23 4.63
N LYS A 46 3.73 -16.63 5.74
CA LYS A 46 4.05 -17.40 6.96
C LYS A 46 2.83 -18.21 7.43
N ALA A 47 1.63 -17.65 7.32
CA ALA A 47 0.41 -18.34 7.66
C ALA A 47 0.11 -19.49 6.69
N PHE A 48 0.19 -19.27 5.37
CA PHE A 48 -0.08 -20.29 4.36
C PHE A 48 0.91 -21.46 4.38
N TYR A 49 2.17 -21.22 4.77
CA TYR A 49 3.18 -22.27 4.96
C TYR A 49 3.25 -22.82 6.39
N ASN A 50 2.25 -22.53 7.23
CA ASN A 50 2.16 -22.99 8.63
C ASN A 50 3.39 -22.61 9.50
N GLN A 51 4.11 -21.56 9.14
CA GLN A 51 5.24 -21.01 9.91
C GLN A 51 4.76 -20.21 11.12
N ILE A 52 3.53 -19.69 11.06
CA ILE A 52 2.79 -19.09 12.19
C ILE A 52 1.38 -19.67 12.23
N THR A 53 0.74 -19.63 13.40
CA THR A 53 -0.67 -20.04 13.53
C THR A 53 -1.59 -19.03 12.86
N LYS A 54 -2.78 -19.49 12.43
CA LYS A 54 -3.82 -18.60 11.87
C LYS A 54 -4.14 -17.47 12.84
N ASP A 55 -4.42 -17.77 14.12
CA ASP A 55 -4.69 -16.75 15.14
C ASP A 55 -3.57 -15.71 15.30
N LYS A 56 -2.30 -16.14 15.18
CA LYS A 56 -1.17 -15.21 15.21
C LYS A 56 -1.12 -14.35 13.97
N ALA A 57 -1.39 -14.92 12.79
CA ALA A 57 -1.47 -14.16 11.55
C ALA A 57 -2.60 -13.11 11.62
N GLU A 58 -3.79 -13.49 12.08
CA GLU A 58 -4.92 -12.57 12.29
C GLU A 58 -4.51 -11.40 13.21
N SER A 59 -3.89 -11.69 14.35
CA SER A 59 -3.44 -10.65 15.29
C SER A 59 -2.34 -9.74 14.73
N GLU A 60 -1.43 -10.23 13.90
CA GLU A 60 -0.42 -9.40 13.23
C GLU A 60 -1.04 -8.55 12.11
N LEU A 61 -1.96 -9.10 11.31
CA LEU A 61 -2.68 -8.36 10.27
C LEU A 61 -3.51 -7.22 10.86
N GLU A 62 -4.22 -7.43 11.97
CA GLU A 62 -4.99 -6.37 12.65
C GLU A 62 -4.17 -5.12 13.04
N LYS A 63 -2.85 -5.26 13.18
CA LYS A 63 -1.96 -4.12 13.48
C LYS A 63 -1.77 -3.22 12.26
N ILE A 64 -1.72 -3.80 11.07
CA ILE A 64 -1.35 -3.12 9.81
C ILE A 64 -2.53 -2.95 8.85
N GLU A 65 -3.63 -3.66 9.05
CA GLU A 65 -4.83 -3.64 8.23
C GLU A 65 -6.05 -3.12 8.99
N THR A 66 -7.03 -2.65 8.23
CA THR A 66 -8.33 -2.21 8.70
C THR A 66 -9.41 -2.67 7.72
N TYR A 67 -10.67 -2.49 8.09
CA TYR A 67 -11.80 -2.78 7.21
C TYR A 67 -11.70 -2.03 5.86
N PRO A 68 -12.09 -2.66 4.73
CA PRO A 68 -12.62 -4.03 4.61
C PRO A 68 -11.58 -5.16 4.56
N ILE A 69 -10.36 -4.93 4.05
CA ILE A 69 -9.42 -5.99 3.69
C ILE A 69 -9.14 -6.98 4.84
N ILE A 70 -9.01 -6.51 6.08
CA ILE A 70 -8.77 -7.39 7.24
C ILE A 70 -9.83 -8.50 7.38
N THR A 71 -11.09 -8.21 7.04
CA THR A 71 -12.18 -9.19 7.11
C THR A 71 -12.04 -10.25 6.03
N GLU A 72 -11.60 -9.84 4.85
CA GLU A 72 -11.40 -10.72 3.69
C GLU A 72 -10.18 -11.61 3.89
N ASP A 73 -9.07 -11.04 4.36
CA ASP A 73 -7.83 -11.77 4.64
C ASP A 73 -8.02 -12.77 5.79
N ILE A 74 -8.68 -12.39 6.89
CA ILE A 74 -9.05 -13.32 7.97
C ILE A 74 -9.92 -14.47 7.42
N LYS A 75 -10.91 -14.15 6.58
CA LYS A 75 -11.77 -15.17 5.97
C LYS A 75 -10.95 -16.11 5.09
N GLN A 76 -10.03 -15.59 4.28
CA GLN A 76 -9.14 -16.39 3.44
C GLN A 76 -8.26 -17.30 4.29
N LEU A 77 -7.60 -16.78 5.34
CA LEU A 77 -6.78 -17.56 6.25
C LEU A 77 -7.54 -18.74 6.87
N ARG A 78 -8.79 -18.50 7.30
CA ARG A 78 -9.63 -19.53 7.91
C ARG A 78 -10.05 -20.60 6.91
N GLN A 79 -10.46 -20.20 5.72
CA GLN A 79 -10.93 -21.09 4.65
C GLN A 79 -9.79 -21.82 3.93
N TRP A 80 -8.55 -21.38 4.12
CA TRP A 80 -7.40 -21.98 3.44
C TRP A 80 -7.14 -23.42 3.88
N GLU A 81 -7.26 -24.33 2.92
CA GLU A 81 -6.94 -25.76 3.03
C GLU A 81 -5.64 -26.08 2.29
N ASN A 82 -4.50 -25.81 2.93
CA ASN A 82 -3.16 -26.33 2.64
C ASN A 82 -2.84 -26.69 1.17
N THR A 83 -3.17 -25.82 0.21
CA THR A 83 -2.78 -25.99 -1.20
C THR A 83 -1.35 -25.52 -1.40
N GLN A 84 -0.64 -26.13 -2.35
CA GLN A 84 0.69 -25.69 -2.74
C GLN A 84 0.60 -24.34 -3.44
N LEU A 85 0.96 -23.26 -2.73
CA LEU A 85 1.23 -21.97 -3.32
C LEU A 85 2.71 -21.87 -3.71
N ASP A 86 2.98 -21.01 -4.68
CA ASP A 86 4.34 -20.56 -4.97
C ASP A 86 4.80 -19.57 -3.89
N ILE A 87 6.07 -19.65 -3.51
CA ILE A 87 6.64 -18.82 -2.44
C ILE A 87 7.07 -17.49 -3.05
N VAL A 88 6.63 -16.37 -2.48
CA VAL A 88 7.23 -15.05 -2.74
C VAL A 88 8.56 -14.97 -1.99
N LYS A 89 9.68 -15.06 -2.72
CA LYS A 89 11.03 -14.89 -2.18
C LYS A 89 11.32 -13.43 -1.87
N LYS A 90 10.85 -12.53 -2.74
CA LYS A 90 11.07 -11.10 -2.58
C LYS A 90 9.96 -10.32 -3.27
N MET A 91 9.53 -9.26 -2.59
CA MET A 91 8.62 -8.26 -3.10
C MET A 91 9.46 -7.00 -3.35
N ASN A 92 9.49 -6.52 -4.59
CA ASN A 92 10.22 -5.30 -4.93
C ASN A 92 9.24 -4.27 -5.48
N ILE A 93 8.98 -3.23 -4.67
CA ILE A 93 8.13 -2.11 -5.10
C ILE A 93 8.97 -1.18 -5.98
N THR A 94 8.74 -1.28 -7.28
CA THR A 94 9.45 -0.56 -8.33
C THR A 94 8.88 0.84 -8.56
N TYR A 95 7.58 1.02 -8.28
CA TYR A 95 6.89 2.29 -8.43
C TYR A 95 5.78 2.45 -7.39
N ILE A 96 5.64 3.67 -6.88
CA ILE A 96 4.55 4.08 -6.00
C ILE A 96 4.16 5.52 -6.35
N GLU A 97 2.87 5.78 -6.49
CA GLU A 97 2.34 7.12 -6.72
C GLU A 97 1.04 7.31 -5.96
N SER A 98 0.92 8.44 -5.25
CA SER A 98 -0.33 8.83 -4.60
C SER A 98 -1.30 9.40 -5.65
N GLU A 99 -2.38 8.68 -5.95
CA GLU A 99 -3.38 9.12 -6.93
C GLU A 99 -4.41 10.08 -6.33
N LYS A 100 -4.88 9.77 -5.11
CA LYS A 100 -5.98 10.50 -4.49
C LYS A 100 -5.93 10.42 -2.99
N SER A 101 -6.16 11.55 -2.33
CA SER A 101 -6.41 11.60 -0.89
C SER A 101 -7.80 12.20 -0.63
N LEU A 102 -8.59 11.53 0.21
CA LEU A 102 -9.94 11.94 0.61
C LEU A 102 -10.16 11.61 2.08
N LEU A 103 -10.40 12.65 2.89
CA LEU A 103 -10.57 12.53 4.34
C LEU A 103 -9.36 11.82 4.99
N GLU A 104 -9.59 10.65 5.56
CA GLU A 104 -8.62 9.80 6.23
C GLU A 104 -8.05 8.71 5.31
N PHE A 105 -8.43 8.68 4.03
CA PHE A 105 -7.99 7.67 3.07
C PHE A 105 -7.07 8.25 2.00
N THR A 106 -6.01 7.52 1.66
CA THR A 106 -5.14 7.82 0.53
C THR A 106 -4.99 6.58 -0.34
N THR A 107 -5.20 6.74 -1.65
CA THR A 107 -5.05 5.70 -2.67
C THR A 107 -3.69 5.86 -3.34
N TYR A 108 -2.96 4.76 -3.41
CA TYR A 108 -1.69 4.65 -4.12
C TYR A 108 -1.83 3.68 -5.27
N ARG A 109 -1.23 4.02 -6.41
CA ARG A 109 -0.89 3.05 -7.45
C ARG A 109 0.49 2.50 -7.16
N VAL A 110 0.60 1.18 -7.16
CA VAL A 110 1.84 0.47 -6.81
C VAL A 110 2.17 -0.53 -7.90
N ASN A 111 3.38 -0.48 -8.45
CA ASN A 111 3.92 -1.55 -9.29
C ASN A 111 4.85 -2.41 -8.44
N ILE A 112 4.69 -3.72 -8.55
CA ILE A 112 5.44 -4.70 -7.77
C ILE A 112 6.05 -5.72 -8.73
N LEU A 113 7.36 -5.89 -8.61
CA LEU A 113 8.07 -7.03 -9.15
C LEU A 113 8.19 -8.11 -8.06
N TRP A 114 7.48 -9.20 -8.25
CA TRP A 114 7.48 -10.39 -7.41
C TRP A 114 8.56 -11.36 -7.89
N GLU A 115 9.47 -11.73 -7.00
CA GLU A 115 10.40 -12.84 -7.22
C GLU A 115 9.78 -14.09 -6.57
N MET A 116 9.38 -15.05 -7.39
CA MET A 116 8.61 -16.22 -6.99
C MET A 116 9.43 -17.51 -7.09
N SER A 117 9.10 -18.49 -6.25
CA SER A 117 9.64 -19.84 -6.29
C SER A 117 8.50 -20.82 -6.45
N GLY A 118 8.33 -21.33 -7.67
CA GLY A 118 7.37 -22.39 -7.98
C GLY A 118 7.95 -23.78 -7.83
N LEU A 119 7.16 -24.79 -8.20
CA LEU A 119 7.53 -26.21 -8.10
C LEU A 119 8.72 -26.61 -8.96
N SER A 120 8.91 -25.96 -10.12
CA SER A 120 9.94 -26.32 -11.10
C SER A 120 11.05 -25.30 -11.22
N GLU A 121 10.75 -24.01 -11.04
CA GLU A 121 11.70 -22.93 -11.26
C GLU A 121 11.36 -21.65 -10.50
N GLU A 122 12.34 -20.79 -10.39
CA GLU A 122 12.18 -19.41 -9.96
C GLU A 122 11.72 -18.57 -11.14
N TYR A 123 10.81 -17.64 -10.89
CA TYR A 123 10.30 -16.75 -11.92
C TYR A 123 9.97 -15.37 -11.36
N PHE A 124 9.84 -14.40 -12.25
CA PHE A 124 9.45 -13.05 -11.90
C PHE A 124 8.04 -12.78 -12.41
N MET A 125 7.23 -12.09 -11.60
CA MET A 125 5.91 -11.62 -11.98
C MET A 125 5.82 -10.13 -11.68
N GLU A 126 5.39 -9.34 -12.65
CA GLU A 126 5.10 -7.92 -12.44
C GLU A 126 3.59 -7.73 -12.29
N GLY A 127 3.18 -6.88 -11.34
CA GLY A 127 1.77 -6.57 -11.12
C GLY A 127 1.57 -5.11 -10.73
N ASP A 128 0.50 -4.52 -11.27
CA ASP A 128 0.00 -3.20 -10.90
C ASP A 128 -1.17 -3.35 -9.93
N TYR A 129 -1.17 -2.54 -8.86
CA TYR A 129 -2.16 -2.61 -7.79
C TYR A 129 -2.66 -1.24 -7.36
N HIS A 130 -3.91 -1.18 -6.95
CA HIS A 130 -4.44 -0.11 -6.11
C HIS A 130 -4.29 -0.50 -4.64
N ALA A 131 -3.59 0.32 -3.87
CA ALA A 131 -3.44 0.18 -2.43
C ALA A 131 -4.07 1.38 -1.71
N VAL A 132 -5.11 1.14 -0.90
CA VAL A 132 -5.80 2.21 -0.17
C VAL A 132 -5.45 2.14 1.31
N PHE A 133 -4.92 3.22 1.85
CA PHE A 133 -4.53 3.35 3.25
C PHE A 133 -5.45 4.29 3.99
N LYS A 134 -5.86 3.89 5.19
CA LYS A 134 -6.60 4.71 6.16
C LYS A 134 -5.65 5.19 7.25
N LYS A 135 -5.66 6.50 7.54
CA LYS A 135 -4.93 7.08 8.66
C LYS A 135 -5.80 7.07 9.92
N ILE A 136 -5.43 6.28 10.91
CA ILE A 136 -6.14 6.15 12.20
C ILE A 136 -5.17 6.51 13.32
N ASN A 137 -5.49 7.49 14.16
CA ASN A 137 -4.62 7.92 15.27
C ASN A 137 -3.16 8.18 14.83
N ASN A 138 -2.99 8.79 13.65
CA ASN A 138 -1.70 9.07 13.02
C ASN A 138 -0.88 7.83 12.58
N GLN A 139 -1.50 6.65 12.52
CA GLN A 139 -0.94 5.42 11.96
C GLN A 139 -1.64 5.09 10.64
N TYR A 140 -0.86 4.66 9.65
CA TYR A 140 -1.42 4.16 8.39
C TYR A 140 -1.82 2.69 8.57
N LYS A 141 -3.01 2.34 8.08
CA LYS A 141 -3.48 0.96 7.99
C LYS A 141 -4.00 0.69 6.59
N LEU A 142 -3.67 -0.46 6.03
CA LEU A 142 -4.15 -0.90 4.73
C LEU A 142 -5.63 -1.26 4.80
N SER A 143 -6.41 -0.78 3.83
CA SER A 143 -7.86 -1.02 3.74
C SER A 143 -8.27 -1.76 2.46
N CYS A 144 -7.45 -1.71 1.42
CA CYS A 144 -7.67 -2.37 0.13
C CYS A 144 -6.31 -2.56 -0.55
N PHE A 145 -6.14 -3.70 -1.24
CA PHE A 145 -4.97 -4.05 -2.03
C PHE A 145 -5.41 -4.95 -3.18
N ASP A 146 -5.79 -4.34 -4.30
CA ASP A 146 -6.43 -5.01 -5.43
C ASP A 146 -5.60 -4.84 -6.71
N PRO A 147 -5.52 -5.85 -7.58
CA PRO A 147 -4.89 -5.70 -8.89
C PRO A 147 -5.68 -4.73 -9.78
N ILE A 148 -4.97 -4.02 -10.66
CA ILE A 148 -5.55 -3.12 -11.68
C ILE A 148 -5.99 -3.92 -12.91
#